data_AF-A0A0M9DG44-F1
#
_entry.id   AF-A0A0M9DG44-F1
#
_cell.length_a   1.000
_cell.length_b   1.000
_cell.length_c   1.000
_cell.angle_alpha   90.00
_cell.angle_beta   90.00
_cell.angle_gamma   90.00
#
_symmetry.space_group_name_H-M   'P 1'
#
loop_
_entity.id
_entity.type
_entity.pdbx_description
1 polymer ?
#
loop_
_entity_poly.entity_id
_entity_poly.type
_entity_poly.pdbx_seq_one_letter_code
_entity_poly.pdbx_strand_id
1 'polypeptide(L)'
;MNYRIMNKQVFEQAQVRSVSDVVFMEEELANGMKLAISKKDPTLTLFLVEIDGQKKFDVRWDDSSEIFNGWYSAWDNFLWCLSVVDTQSVQNQEG
;
A
#
# COMPACT_ATOMS: atom_id res chain seq x y z
N MET A 1 3.23 7.11 13.78
CA MET A 1 2.95 6.40 12.51
C MET A 1 1.76 7.02 11.83
N ASN A 2 1.97 7.52 10.61
CA ASN A 2 0.99 8.28 9.82
C ASN A 2 0.18 7.39 8.86
N TYR A 3 0.18 6.08 9.11
CA TYR A 3 -0.62 5.09 8.39
C TYR A 3 -1.32 4.12 9.35
N ARG A 4 -2.28 3.39 8.81
CA ARG A 4 -3.01 2.30 9.47
C ARG A 4 -2.79 1.01 8.68
N ILE A 5 -2.50 -0.08 9.39
CA ILE A 5 -2.43 -1.43 8.83
C ILE A 5 -3.85 -1.99 8.78
N MET A 6 -4.25 -2.53 7.62
CA MET A 6 -5.59 -3.04 7.37
C MET A 6 -5.66 -4.57 7.45
N ASN A 7 -4.63 -5.27 6.93
CA ASN A 7 -4.48 -6.72 7.08
C ASN A 7 -3.11 -7.03 7.72
N LYS A 8 -3.09 -7.15 9.06
CA LYS A 8 -1.85 -7.30 9.83
C LYS A 8 -1.08 -8.57 9.48
N GLN A 9 -1.78 -9.70 9.32
CA GLN A 9 -1.17 -10.98 9.03
C GLN A 9 -0.38 -10.95 7.72
N VAL A 10 -1.01 -10.46 6.65
CA VAL A 10 -0.35 -10.39 5.33
C VAL A 10 0.73 -9.31 5.29
N PHE A 11 0.52 -8.19 5.99
CA PHE A 11 1.52 -7.13 6.13
C PHE A 11 2.79 -7.62 6.83
N GLU A 12 2.68 -8.40 7.90
CA GLU A 12 3.83 -9.00 8.60
C GLU A 12 4.50 -10.08 7.77
N GLN A 13 3.71 -10.91 7.07
CA GLN A 13 4.23 -11.92 6.16
C GLN A 13 5.09 -11.31 5.06
N ALA A 14 4.61 -10.24 4.40
CA ALA A 14 5.31 -9.59 3.30
C ALA A 14 6.70 -9.06 3.67
N GLN A 15 6.91 -8.70 4.95
CA GLN A 15 8.19 -8.20 5.45
C GLN A 15 9.27 -9.26 5.59
N VAL A 16 8.89 -10.54 5.70
CA VAL A 16 9.82 -11.63 6.06
C VAL A 16 9.83 -12.79 5.07
N ARG A 17 8.79 -12.95 4.26
CA ARG A 17 8.67 -14.04 3.29
C ARG A 17 7.78 -13.67 2.10
N SER A 18 7.72 -14.58 1.12
CA SER A 18 6.83 -14.45 -0.05
C SER A 18 5.36 -14.32 0.36
N VAL A 19 4.59 -13.63 -0.47
CA VAL A 19 3.11 -13.50 -0.38
C VAL A 19 2.39 -14.34 -1.43
N SER A 20 3.12 -15.20 -2.17
CA SER A 20 2.57 -16.02 -3.26
C SER A 20 1.48 -17.00 -2.82
N ASP A 21 1.48 -17.39 -1.55
CA ASP A 21 0.51 -18.30 -0.92
C ASP A 21 -0.71 -17.58 -0.33
N VAL A 22 -0.77 -16.25 -0.40
CA VAL A 22 -1.92 -15.48 0.11
C VAL A 22 -3.13 -15.71 -0.78
N VAL A 23 -4.18 -16.28 -0.19
CA VAL A 23 -5.47 -16.52 -0.87
C VAL A 23 -6.32 -15.26 -0.79
N PHE A 24 -6.94 -14.89 -1.92
CA PHE A 24 -7.87 -13.77 -1.99
C PHE A 24 -9.32 -14.23 -1.88
N MET A 25 -10.13 -13.45 -1.19
CA MET A 25 -11.58 -13.51 -1.25
C MET A 25 -12.10 -12.87 -2.55
N GLU A 26 -13.37 -13.09 -2.92
CA GLU A 26 -13.96 -12.54 -4.15
C GLU A 26 -13.80 -11.02 -4.27
N GLU A 27 -13.99 -10.29 -3.18
CA GLU A 27 -13.82 -8.84 -3.13
C GLU A 27 -12.36 -8.39 -3.38
N GLU A 28 -11.40 -9.19 -2.91
CA GLU A 28 -9.96 -8.92 -3.03
C GLU A 28 -9.45 -9.31 -4.42
N LEU A 29 -10.06 -10.30 -5.07
CA LEU A 29 -9.82 -10.61 -6.48
C LEU A 29 -10.23 -9.44 -7.38
N ALA A 30 -11.32 -8.74 -7.06
CA ALA A 30 -11.78 -7.59 -7.82
C ALA A 30 -10.98 -6.31 -7.54
N ASN A 31 -10.61 -6.06 -6.27
CA ASN A 31 -10.12 -4.74 -5.84
C ASN A 31 -8.67 -4.73 -5.32
N GLY A 32 -8.11 -5.91 -5.04
CA GLY A 32 -6.89 -6.09 -4.25
C GLY A 32 -7.15 -6.14 -2.75
N MET A 33 -6.26 -6.81 -2.01
CA MET A 33 -6.25 -6.85 -0.56
C MET A 33 -5.50 -5.63 -0.02
N LYS A 34 -6.21 -4.74 0.69
CA LYS A 34 -5.59 -3.54 1.29
C LYS A 34 -4.69 -3.92 2.45
N LEU A 35 -3.41 -3.54 2.39
CA LEU A 35 -2.42 -3.80 3.44
C LEU A 35 -2.22 -2.60 4.35
N ALA A 36 -2.10 -1.40 3.78
CA ALA A 36 -1.91 -0.16 4.53
C ALA A 36 -2.62 1.03 3.86
N ILE A 37 -2.93 2.05 4.66
CA ILE A 37 -3.55 3.31 4.23
C ILE A 37 -2.97 4.48 5.03
N SER A 38 -2.73 5.61 4.39
CA SER A 38 -2.36 6.85 5.09
C SER A 38 -3.51 7.35 5.96
N LYS A 39 -3.17 7.89 7.14
CA LYS A 39 -4.14 8.51 8.05
C LYS A 39 -4.51 9.93 7.63
N LYS A 40 -3.64 10.60 6.89
CA LYS A 40 -3.84 11.99 6.45
C LYS A 40 -4.48 12.08 5.06
N ASP A 41 -4.14 11.15 4.17
CA ASP A 41 -4.68 11.08 2.82
C ASP A 41 -5.22 9.67 2.54
N PRO A 42 -6.54 9.46 2.63
CA PRO A 42 -7.16 8.15 2.42
C PRO A 42 -6.97 7.57 1.01
N THR A 43 -6.54 8.37 0.03
CA THR A 43 -6.27 7.90 -1.33
C THR A 43 -4.92 7.17 -1.41
N LEU A 44 -3.95 7.54 -0.55
CA LEU A 44 -2.66 6.87 -0.46
C LEU A 44 -2.80 5.51 0.24
N THR A 45 -2.68 4.45 -0.54
CA THR A 45 -2.96 3.07 -0.13
C THR A 45 -1.98 2.08 -0.73
N LEU A 46 -1.64 1.05 0.04
CA LEU A 46 -0.84 -0.09 -0.41
C LEU A 46 -1.73 -1.33 -0.45
N PHE A 47 -1.80 -1.97 -1.61
CA PHE A 47 -2.53 -3.20 -1.84
C PHE A 47 -1.60 -4.35 -2.21
N LEU A 48 -2.04 -5.57 -1.89
CA LEU A 48 -1.62 -6.79 -2.56
C LEU A 48 -2.63 -7.08 -3.67
N VAL A 49 -2.17 -7.26 -4.89
CA VAL A 49 -3.00 -7.55 -6.07
C VAL A 49 -2.50 -8.82 -6.76
N GLU A 50 -3.34 -9.39 -7.61
CA GLU A 50 -2.95 -10.49 -8.49
C GLU A 50 -3.01 -10.03 -9.95
N ILE A 51 -1.88 -10.12 -10.64
CA ILE A 51 -1.74 -9.73 -12.04
C ILE A 51 -1.07 -10.88 -12.77
N ASP A 52 -1.71 -11.40 -13.80
CA ASP A 52 -1.23 -12.54 -14.59
C ASP A 52 -0.87 -13.77 -13.72
N GLY A 53 -1.67 -14.03 -12.68
CA GLY A 53 -1.46 -15.15 -11.75
C GLY A 53 -0.32 -14.94 -10.75
N GLN A 54 0.25 -13.73 -10.67
CA GLN A 54 1.33 -13.40 -9.76
C GLN A 54 0.88 -12.36 -8.74
N LYS A 55 1.24 -12.58 -7.47
CA LYS A 55 1.03 -11.59 -6.41
C LYS A 55 2.03 -10.45 -6.57
N LYS A 56 1.50 -9.22 -6.65
CA LYS A 56 2.27 -7.98 -6.77
C LYS A 56 1.74 -6.97 -5.77
N PHE A 57 2.53 -5.94 -5.51
CA PHE A 57 2.14 -4.83 -4.66
C PHE A 57 1.78 -3.64 -5.52
N ASP A 58 0.71 -2.96 -5.14
CA ASP A 58 0.17 -1.80 -5.86
C ASP A 58 0.07 -0.63 -4.88
N VAL A 59 0.91 0.39 -5.10
CA VAL A 59 0.84 1.65 -4.35
C VAL A 59 -0.03 2.60 -5.16
N ARG A 60 -1.20 2.94 -4.62
CA ARG A 60 -2.16 3.87 -5.23
C ARG A 60 -2.14 5.19 -4.48
N TRP A 61 -2.16 6.29 -5.22
CA TRP A 61 -2.30 7.63 -4.66
C TRP A 61 -3.04 8.53 -5.67
N ASP A 62 -4.17 9.09 -5.25
CA ASP A 62 -5.09 9.85 -6.11
C ASP A 62 -5.48 9.12 -7.41
N ASP A 63 -5.05 9.60 -8.57
CA ASP A 63 -5.28 9.01 -9.89
C ASP A 63 -4.13 8.12 -10.39
N SER A 64 -3.07 7.99 -9.59
CA SER A 64 -1.82 7.33 -9.94
C SER A 64 -1.66 5.98 -9.22
N SER A 65 -1.01 5.03 -9.89
CA SER A 65 -0.69 3.72 -9.32
C SER A 65 0.66 3.21 -9.81
N GLU A 66 1.44 2.60 -8.93
CA GLU A 66 2.71 1.96 -9.28
C GLU A 66 2.76 0.51 -8.78
N ILE A 67 3.12 -0.42 -9.69
CA ILE A 67 3.14 -1.87 -9.43
C ILE A 67 4.57 -2.34 -9.16
N PHE A 68 4.74 -3.09 -8.07
CA PHE A 68 6.01 -3.64 -7.63
C PHE A 68 5.94 -5.16 -7.47
N ASN A 69 7.01 -5.85 -7.84
CA ASN A 69 7.13 -7.30 -7.62
C ASN A 69 7.56 -7.66 -6.19
N GLY A 70 8.17 -6.72 -5.47
CA GLY A 70 8.80 -6.98 -4.17
C GLY A 70 8.30 -6.03 -3.08
N TRP A 71 8.16 -6.57 -1.87
CA TRP A 71 7.69 -5.83 -0.70
C TRP A 71 8.50 -4.57 -0.41
N TYR A 72 9.85 -4.67 -0.36
CA TYR A 72 10.69 -3.54 0.04
C TYR A 72 10.53 -2.34 -0.89
N SER A 73 10.50 -2.55 -2.21
CA SER A 73 10.29 -1.47 -3.18
C SER A 73 8.93 -0.81 -3.04
N ALA A 74 7.87 -1.60 -2.85
CA ALA A 74 6.52 -1.08 -2.63
C ALA A 74 6.42 -0.30 -1.31
N TRP A 75 7.04 -0.84 -0.26
CA TRP A 75 7.03 -0.24 1.07
C TRP A 75 7.81 1.06 1.12
N ASP A 76 9.00 1.12 0.52
CA ASP A 76 9.80 2.34 0.42
C ASP A 76 9.07 3.42 -0.38
N ASN A 77 8.42 3.06 -1.49
CA ASN A 77 7.60 3.98 -2.28
C ASN A 77 6.41 4.52 -1.47
N PHE A 78 5.68 3.64 -0.77
CA PHE A 78 4.58 4.05 0.11
C PHE A 78 5.04 4.98 1.24
N LEU A 79 6.18 4.70 1.88
CA LEU A 79 6.78 5.58 2.90
C LEU A 79 7.22 6.93 2.33
N TRP A 80 7.77 6.94 1.12
CA TRP A 80 8.11 8.17 0.43
C TRP A 80 6.85 9.02 0.16
N CYS A 81 5.79 8.43 -0.41
CA CYS A 81 4.50 9.10 -0.61
C CYS A 81 3.92 9.64 0.70
N LEU A 82 4.00 8.86 1.80
CA LEU A 82 3.60 9.32 3.13
C LEU A 82 4.36 10.57 3.57
N SER A 83 5.67 10.62 3.34
CA SER A 83 6.50 11.79 3.69
C SER A 83 6.12 13.04 2.89
N VAL A 84 5.71 12.87 1.64
CA VAL A 84 5.24 13.97 0.79
C VAL A 84 3.90 14.51 1.30
N VAL A 85 2.94 13.63 1.57
CA VAL A 85 1.64 13.99 2.18
C VAL A 85 1.85 14.71 3.51
N ASP A 86 2.77 14.22 4.35
CA ASP A 86 3.08 14.84 5.62
C ASP A 86 3.64 16.26 5.45
N THR A 87 4.52 16.48 4.47
CA THR A 87 5.14 17.79 4.24
C THR A 87 4.14 18.80 3.66
N GLN A 88 3.27 18.37 2.74
CA GLN A 88 2.20 19.23 2.19
C GLN A 88 1.22 19.69 3.28
N SER A 89 0.92 18.83 4.26
CA SER A 89 0.04 19.19 5.37
C SER A 89 0.63 20.27 6.29
N VAL A 90 1.96 20.42 6.34
CA VAL A 90 2.64 21.44 7.17
C VAL A 90 2.66 22.80 6.47
N GLN A 91 2.84 22.85 5.15
CA GLN A 91 2.85 24.12 4.40
C GLN A 91 1.48 24.81 4.34
N ASN A 92 0.38 24.06 4.42
CA ASN A 92 -0.98 24.62 4.41
C ASN A 92 -1.45 25.18 5.77
N GLN A 93 -0.59 25.22 6.79
CA GLN A 93 -0.91 25.77 8.13
C GLN A 93 -0.19 27.09 8.43
N GLU A 94 0.67 27.59 7.54
CA GLU A 94 1.38 28.88 7.68
C GLU A 94 0.87 29.97 6.71
N GLY A 95 -0.30 29.77 6.06
CA GLY A 95 -0.92 30.71 5.12
C GLY A 95 -2.17 31.39 5.65
#